data_AF-A0A971V304-F1
#
_entry.id   AF-A0A971V304-F1
#
_cell.length_a   1.000
_cell.length_b   1.000
_cell.length_c   1.000
_cell.angle_alpha   90.00
_cell.angle_beta   90.00
_cell.angle_gamma   90.00
#
_symmetry.space_group_name_H-M   'P 1'
#
loop_
_entity.id
_entity.type
_entity.pdbx_description
1 polymer ?
#
loop_
_entity_poly.entity_id
_entity_poly.type
_entity_poly.pdbx_seq_one_letter_code
_entity_poly.pdbx_strand_id
1 'polypeptide(L)'
;MIENEGIGEVGEKMAVKKGLSHDGGVTGDKAQFTMVAKTLAELEEVLAEELIALGADNVELGTRMVSFTGDKALMYKANVHCRTALRILKPIYNFKAESADEVYEAVKGFHWDDYLSLDSTFAIDAVVFSHIFTHSKFVAYKVKDAIADWFNEKYEKRPSVSVTNPDIMLHIHVAHNKCTLSLDSSGESLHKRGYRVAQGDAPLNEVLAAGMILKTGWKGECDFIDPMCGSGTLLIEAAMIALGIPPGIHRTNFAFEKWSDFDSDLFSTIYNDESKAREFTHRIMGFDISPKAIANAEKNVKNAGLKK
;
A
#
# COMPACT_ATOMS: atom_id res chain seq x y z
N MET A 1 28.17 -18.59 7.82
CA MET A 1 28.25 -19.45 6.62
C MET A 1 27.05 -20.36 6.70
N ILE A 2 26.12 -20.24 5.76
CA ILE A 2 24.89 -21.05 5.73
C ILE A 2 25.01 -21.93 4.48
N GLU A 3 25.20 -23.23 4.69
CA GLU A 3 25.13 -24.27 3.66
C GLU A 3 23.91 -25.15 3.95
N ASN A 4 23.23 -25.60 2.89
CA ASN A 4 21.81 -25.96 2.90
C ASN A 4 21.59 -27.43 2.46
N GLU A 5 20.70 -28.16 3.16
CA GLU A 5 20.15 -29.45 2.75
C GLU A 5 18.63 -29.50 3.01
N GLY A 6 17.85 -29.98 2.03
CA GLY A 6 16.55 -30.64 2.24
C GLY A 6 15.29 -29.76 2.40
N ILE A 7 14.34 -29.91 1.48
CA ILE A 7 13.06 -29.16 1.43
C ILE A 7 12.00 -29.85 2.30
N GLY A 8 11.31 -29.08 3.15
CA GLY A 8 10.07 -29.47 3.84
C GLY A 8 8.97 -28.42 3.60
N GLU A 9 7.75 -28.89 3.39
CA GLU A 9 6.54 -28.14 3.03
C GLU A 9 6.19 -27.00 4.02
N VAL A 10 5.79 -25.84 3.50
CA VAL A 10 5.17 -24.76 4.28
C VAL A 10 3.73 -24.61 3.79
N GLY A 11 2.81 -25.26 4.50
CA GLY A 11 1.38 -25.12 4.26
C GLY A 11 0.61 -25.47 5.52
N GLU A 12 0.42 -24.50 6.42
CA GLU A 12 -0.74 -24.49 7.31
C GLU A 12 -0.88 -23.16 8.04
N LYS A 13 -1.88 -22.36 7.63
CA LYS A 13 -2.98 -21.88 8.48
C LYS A 13 -3.84 -20.88 7.70
N MET A 14 -4.97 -21.36 7.20
CA MET A 14 -6.30 -20.79 7.46
C MET A 14 -7.35 -21.75 6.88
N ALA A 15 -8.24 -22.24 7.75
CA ALA A 15 -9.31 -23.15 7.35
C ALA A 15 -10.40 -22.36 6.62
N VAL A 16 -10.66 -22.72 5.35
CA VAL A 16 -11.82 -22.26 4.57
C VAL A 16 -12.72 -23.46 4.28
N LYS A 17 -13.99 -23.34 4.64
CA LYS A 17 -15.04 -24.32 4.34
C LYS A 17 -15.24 -24.40 2.81
N LYS A 18 -15.14 -25.61 2.26
CA LYS A 18 -15.46 -25.91 0.86
C LYS A 18 -16.94 -25.68 0.58
N GLY A 19 -17.23 -24.84 -0.41
CA GLY A 19 -18.51 -24.73 -1.12
C GLY A 19 -18.24 -24.78 -2.62
N LEU A 20 -19.09 -25.50 -3.36
CA LEU A 20 -18.86 -25.99 -4.71
C LEU A 20 -18.71 -24.90 -5.79
N SER A 21 -17.91 -25.24 -6.80
CA SER A 21 -17.75 -24.56 -8.09
C SER A 21 -19.04 -24.42 -8.89
N HIS A 22 -19.26 -23.24 -9.47
CA HIS A 22 -19.92 -23.12 -10.76
C HIS A 22 -19.21 -22.06 -11.61
N ASP A 23 -18.81 -22.52 -12.80
CA ASP A 23 -18.26 -21.76 -13.92
C ASP A 23 -19.32 -20.79 -14.47
N GLY A 24 -18.89 -19.61 -14.89
CA GLY A 24 -19.80 -18.55 -15.32
C GLY A 24 -19.08 -17.25 -15.64
N GLY A 25 -18.51 -17.18 -16.85
CA GLY A 25 -18.03 -15.92 -17.42
C GLY A 25 -19.15 -14.88 -17.48
N VAL A 26 -18.88 -13.72 -16.87
CA VAL A 26 -19.65 -12.49 -17.06
C VAL A 26 -18.66 -11.34 -17.16
N THR A 27 -18.36 -10.93 -18.39
CA THR A 27 -17.78 -9.62 -18.70
C THR A 27 -18.85 -8.55 -18.45
N GLY A 28 -19.10 -8.23 -17.19
CA GLY A 28 -19.76 -6.98 -16.82
C GLY A 28 -18.70 -5.88 -16.86
N ASP A 29 -18.99 -4.77 -17.55
CA ASP A 29 -18.16 -3.56 -17.50
C ASP A 29 -17.94 -3.17 -16.04
N LYS A 30 -16.78 -3.52 -15.50
CA LYS A 30 -16.42 -3.17 -14.12
C LYS A 30 -16.15 -1.68 -14.10
N ALA A 31 -16.80 -0.96 -13.18
CA ALA A 31 -16.65 0.48 -13.03
C ALA A 31 -15.15 0.83 -12.86
N GLN A 32 -14.62 1.53 -13.85
CA GLN A 32 -13.25 2.03 -13.86
C GLN A 32 -13.19 3.36 -13.12
N PHE A 33 -12.13 3.57 -12.35
CA PHE A 33 -11.89 4.83 -11.66
C PHE A 33 -10.41 5.17 -11.62
N THR A 34 -10.11 6.45 -11.48
CA THR A 34 -8.73 6.95 -11.31
C THR A 34 -8.21 6.62 -9.92
N MET A 35 -6.93 6.29 -9.84
CA MET A 35 -6.17 6.05 -8.63
C MET A 35 -4.82 6.75 -8.72
N VAL A 36 -4.22 7.00 -7.57
CA VAL A 36 -2.88 7.58 -7.45
C VAL A 36 -2.06 6.69 -6.52
N ALA A 37 -0.98 6.12 -7.05
CA ALA A 37 0.00 5.40 -6.26
C ALA A 37 1.15 6.35 -5.90
N LYS A 38 1.40 6.58 -4.61
CA LYS A 38 2.56 7.37 -4.17
C LYS A 38 3.80 6.49 -4.11
N THR A 39 4.96 7.07 -4.36
CA THR A 39 6.26 6.40 -4.26
C THR A 39 7.35 7.36 -3.78
N LEU A 40 8.59 6.88 -3.72
CA LEU A 40 9.77 7.69 -3.48
C LEU A 40 10.23 8.36 -4.77
N ALA A 41 10.98 9.47 -4.65
CA ALA A 41 11.56 10.12 -5.82
C ALA A 41 12.46 9.13 -6.58
N GLU A 42 12.45 9.24 -7.90
CA GLU A 42 13.18 8.40 -8.87
C GLU A 42 12.65 6.96 -9.02
N LEU A 43 11.58 6.57 -8.30
CA LEU A 43 10.94 5.25 -8.43
C LEU A 43 9.65 5.28 -9.25
N GLU A 44 9.27 6.43 -9.79
CA GLU A 44 8.00 6.61 -10.51
C GLU A 44 7.91 5.73 -11.77
N GLU A 45 8.99 5.66 -12.55
CA GLU A 45 9.05 4.77 -13.72
C GLU A 45 8.95 3.29 -13.34
N VAL A 46 9.62 2.88 -12.26
CA VAL A 46 9.58 1.49 -11.76
C VAL A 46 8.17 1.14 -11.31
N LEU A 47 7.51 2.04 -10.58
CA LEU A 47 6.14 1.86 -10.15
C LEU A 47 5.16 1.81 -11.33
N ALA A 48 5.37 2.64 -12.36
CA ALA A 48 4.54 2.61 -13.56
C ALA A 48 4.64 1.26 -14.28
N GLU A 49 5.85 0.70 -14.41
CA GLU A 49 6.03 -0.64 -14.97
C GLU A 49 5.31 -1.73 -14.14
N GLU A 50 5.38 -1.66 -12.81
CA GLU A 50 4.63 -2.57 -11.93
C GLU A 50 3.11 -2.45 -12.15
N LEU A 51 2.58 -1.23 -12.22
CA LEU A 51 1.15 -0.98 -12.43
C LEU A 51 0.68 -1.48 -13.81
N ILE A 52 1.44 -1.20 -14.87
CA ILE A 52 1.16 -1.71 -16.22
C ILE A 52 1.14 -3.24 -16.22
N ALA A 53 2.12 -3.88 -15.56
CA ALA A 53 2.18 -5.33 -15.46
C ALA A 53 1.01 -5.95 -14.68
N LEU A 54 0.34 -5.18 -13.82
CA LEU A 54 -0.88 -5.58 -13.11
C LEU A 54 -2.17 -5.32 -13.92
N GLY A 55 -2.06 -4.65 -15.07
CA GLY A 55 -3.18 -4.33 -15.96
C GLY A 55 -3.76 -2.93 -15.75
N ALA A 56 -2.95 -1.97 -15.29
CA ALA A 56 -3.36 -0.57 -15.19
C ALA A 56 -3.44 0.11 -16.56
N ASP A 57 -4.48 0.93 -16.74
CA ASP A 57 -4.68 1.79 -17.90
C ASP A 57 -4.31 3.25 -17.59
N ASN A 58 -4.13 4.07 -18.63
CA ASN A 58 -3.88 5.52 -18.53
C ASN A 58 -2.81 5.88 -17.49
N VAL A 59 -1.68 5.17 -17.53
CA VAL A 59 -0.59 5.34 -16.57
C VAL A 59 0.19 6.62 -16.87
N GLU A 60 0.18 7.55 -15.92
CA GLU A 60 0.83 8.86 -16.02
C GLU A 60 1.80 9.08 -14.86
N LEU A 61 3.05 9.38 -15.21
CA LEU A 61 4.07 9.76 -14.24
C LEU A 61 3.85 11.19 -13.73
N GLY A 62 4.14 11.41 -12.46
CA GLY A 62 4.28 12.74 -11.89
C GLY A 62 5.29 12.72 -10.76
N THR A 63 5.40 13.79 -9.98
CA THR A 63 6.43 13.88 -8.94
C THR A 63 6.07 13.00 -7.74
N ARG A 64 6.86 11.94 -7.49
CA ARG A 64 6.69 10.97 -6.39
C ARG A 64 5.35 10.23 -6.42
N MET A 65 4.72 10.13 -7.58
CA MET A 65 3.46 9.44 -7.75
C MET A 65 3.27 8.97 -9.19
N VAL A 66 2.39 7.97 -9.35
CA VAL A 66 1.89 7.50 -10.64
C VAL A 66 0.36 7.51 -10.58
N SER A 67 -0.26 8.20 -11.53
CA SER A 67 -1.71 8.20 -11.72
C SER A 67 -2.06 7.09 -12.71
N PHE A 68 -3.18 6.41 -12.50
CA PHE A 68 -3.62 5.31 -13.35
C PHE A 68 -5.12 5.10 -13.21
N THR A 69 -5.72 4.36 -14.13
CA THR A 69 -7.12 3.93 -14.06
C THR A 69 -7.22 2.42 -13.94
N GLY A 70 -8.22 1.97 -13.19
CA GLY A 70 -8.50 0.55 -13.01
C GLY A 70 -9.83 0.29 -12.31
N ASP A 71 -10.17 -0.99 -12.21
CA ASP A 71 -11.31 -1.44 -11.43
C ASP A 71 -10.92 -1.72 -9.96
N LYS A 72 -11.91 -2.16 -9.19
CA LYS A 72 -11.73 -2.59 -7.79
C LYS A 72 -10.70 -3.72 -7.65
N ALA A 73 -10.66 -4.65 -8.61
CA ALA A 73 -9.71 -5.75 -8.58
C ALA A 73 -8.27 -5.24 -8.75
N LEU A 74 -8.03 -4.28 -9.64
CA LEU A 74 -6.73 -3.64 -9.78
C LEU A 74 -6.33 -2.88 -8.52
N MET A 75 -7.27 -2.17 -7.86
CA MET A 75 -6.98 -1.50 -6.59
C MET A 75 -6.48 -2.48 -5.51
N TYR A 76 -7.14 -3.64 -5.38
CA TYR A 76 -6.69 -4.69 -4.46
C TYR A 76 -5.33 -5.26 -4.88
N LYS A 77 -5.15 -5.58 -6.17
CA LYS A 77 -3.87 -6.05 -6.70
C LYS A 77 -2.74 -5.07 -6.47
N ALA A 78 -2.95 -3.78 -6.68
CA ALA A 78 -1.93 -2.75 -6.48
C ALA A 78 -1.46 -2.71 -5.01
N ASN A 79 -2.38 -2.84 -4.05
CA ASN A 79 -2.02 -2.90 -2.63
C ASN A 79 -1.24 -4.17 -2.26
N VAL A 80 -1.57 -5.31 -2.85
CA VAL A 80 -0.93 -6.61 -2.54
C VAL A 80 0.42 -6.77 -3.25
N HIS A 81 0.52 -6.34 -4.52
CA HIS A 81 1.62 -6.72 -5.40
C HIS A 81 2.64 -5.60 -5.66
N CYS A 82 2.30 -4.32 -5.54
CA CYS A 82 3.26 -3.24 -5.81
C CYS A 82 4.36 -3.20 -4.74
N ARG A 83 5.61 -3.36 -5.17
CA ARG A 83 6.78 -3.28 -4.29
C ARG A 83 7.26 -1.85 -4.14
N THR A 84 7.07 -1.00 -5.15
CA THR A 84 7.56 0.38 -5.09
C THR A 84 6.51 1.42 -4.72
N ALA A 85 5.27 1.00 -4.45
CA ALA A 85 4.23 1.89 -3.93
C ALA A 85 4.35 2.09 -2.41
N LEU A 86 4.13 3.33 -1.94
CA LEU A 86 3.99 3.67 -0.52
C LEU A 86 2.53 3.64 -0.07
N ARG A 87 1.59 4.05 -0.93
CA ARG A 87 0.14 4.13 -0.69
C ARG A 87 -0.60 4.11 -2.02
N ILE A 88 -1.78 3.51 -2.06
CA ILE A 88 -2.72 3.55 -3.19
C ILE A 88 -3.94 4.38 -2.76
N LEU A 89 -4.13 5.52 -3.42
CA LEU A 89 -5.21 6.46 -3.15
C LEU A 89 -6.28 6.38 -4.24
N LYS A 90 -7.55 6.46 -3.84
CA LYS A 90 -8.70 6.59 -4.72
C LYS A 90 -9.29 8.01 -4.58
N PRO A 91 -8.99 8.94 -5.50
CA PRO A 91 -9.63 10.25 -5.52
C PRO A 91 -11.14 10.14 -5.55
N ILE A 92 -11.82 10.87 -4.66
CA ILE A 92 -13.29 10.89 -4.55
C ILE A 92 -13.89 12.27 -4.79
N TYR A 93 -13.09 13.33 -4.63
CA TYR A 93 -13.56 14.70 -4.82
C TYR A 93 -12.41 15.63 -5.22
N ASN A 94 -12.64 16.42 -6.27
CA ASN A 94 -11.70 17.42 -6.77
C ASN A 94 -12.39 18.77 -6.77
N PHE A 95 -11.73 19.78 -6.20
CA PHE A 95 -12.24 21.13 -6.13
C PHE A 95 -11.10 22.15 -6.15
N LYS A 96 -11.43 23.42 -6.29
CA LYS A 96 -10.46 24.51 -6.13
C LYS A 96 -10.78 25.26 -4.84
N ALA A 97 -9.74 25.71 -4.16
CA ALA A 97 -9.87 26.57 -3.00
C ALA A 97 -8.70 27.55 -2.94
N GLU A 98 -9.01 28.81 -2.69
CA GLU A 98 -8.05 29.90 -2.47
C GLU A 98 -8.04 30.38 -1.02
N SER A 99 -8.85 29.74 -0.17
CA SER A 99 -8.87 29.97 1.27
C SER A 99 -9.20 28.68 2.03
N ALA A 100 -8.89 28.66 3.32
CA ALA A 100 -9.22 27.52 4.18
C ALA A 100 -10.72 27.40 4.44
N ASP A 101 -11.47 28.49 4.34
CA ASP A 101 -12.92 28.48 4.48
C ASP A 101 -13.56 27.90 3.20
N GLU A 102 -13.02 28.18 2.02
CA GLU A 102 -13.43 27.48 0.79
C GLU A 102 -13.18 25.97 0.85
N VAL A 103 -12.07 25.53 1.47
CA VAL A 103 -11.84 24.10 1.73
C VAL A 103 -12.95 23.54 2.64
N TYR A 104 -13.27 24.24 3.72
CA TYR A 104 -14.32 23.82 4.64
C TYR A 104 -15.68 23.72 3.94
N GLU A 105 -16.11 24.75 3.23
CA GLU A 105 -17.41 24.77 2.54
C GLU A 105 -17.50 23.69 1.45
N ALA A 106 -16.44 23.50 0.66
CA ALA A 106 -16.42 22.48 -0.37
C ALA A 106 -16.52 21.06 0.21
N VAL A 107 -15.81 20.79 1.31
CA VAL A 107 -15.80 19.49 1.99
C VAL A 107 -17.11 19.25 2.73
N LYS A 108 -17.69 20.29 3.35
CA LYS A 108 -18.99 20.21 4.01
C LYS A 108 -20.11 19.96 3.01
N GLY A 109 -20.03 20.50 1.79
CA GLY A 109 -21.00 20.24 0.73
C GLY A 109 -20.95 18.83 0.12
N PHE A 110 -19.96 18.02 0.45
CA PHE A 110 -19.79 16.67 -0.09
C PHE A 110 -20.74 15.66 0.59
N HIS A 111 -21.27 14.72 -0.18
CA HIS A 111 -22.21 13.71 0.34
C HIS A 111 -21.46 12.58 1.06
N TRP A 112 -21.33 12.68 2.39
CA TRP A 112 -20.49 11.77 3.17
C TRP A 112 -21.10 10.41 3.49
N ASP A 113 -22.42 10.22 3.36
CA ASP A 113 -23.07 8.92 3.64
C ASP A 113 -22.57 7.81 2.69
N ASP A 114 -22.03 8.18 1.54
CA ASP A 114 -21.48 7.21 0.58
C ASP A 114 -20.17 6.58 1.08
N TYR A 115 -19.53 7.17 2.09
CA TYR A 115 -18.17 6.82 2.53
C TYR A 115 -18.00 6.65 4.04
N LEU A 116 -18.80 7.33 4.86
CA LEU A 116 -18.71 7.35 6.31
C LEU A 116 -20.06 7.08 6.95
N SER A 117 -20.04 6.45 8.12
CA SER A 117 -21.21 6.31 9.00
C SER A 117 -20.90 6.85 10.40
N LEU A 118 -21.93 7.08 11.21
CA LEU A 118 -21.77 7.54 12.60
C LEU A 118 -21.00 6.53 13.48
N ASP A 119 -21.03 5.26 13.13
CA ASP A 119 -20.35 4.18 13.86
C ASP A 119 -18.89 4.00 13.41
N SER A 120 -18.50 4.63 12.31
CA SER A 120 -17.14 4.56 11.76
C SER A 120 -16.22 5.61 12.38
N THR A 121 -14.95 5.26 12.50
CA THR A 121 -13.89 6.21 12.84
C THR A 121 -13.16 6.70 11.59
N PHE A 122 -12.69 7.94 11.60
CA PHE A 122 -11.90 8.45 10.49
C PHE A 122 -10.65 9.23 10.93
N ALA A 123 -9.70 9.35 10.02
CA ALA A 123 -8.54 10.22 10.14
C ALA A 123 -8.25 10.92 8.81
N ILE A 124 -7.54 12.04 8.88
CA ILE A 124 -7.15 12.83 7.71
C ILE A 124 -5.65 13.06 7.73
N ASP A 125 -5.01 12.73 6.62
CA ASP A 125 -3.66 13.17 6.30
C ASP A 125 -3.70 14.25 5.21
N ALA A 126 -2.79 15.21 5.29
CA ALA A 126 -2.76 16.35 4.39
C ALA A 126 -1.35 16.58 3.85
N VAL A 127 -1.25 16.72 2.53
CA VAL A 127 -0.04 17.14 1.83
C VAL A 127 -0.35 18.42 1.08
N VAL A 128 0.43 19.46 1.36
CA VAL A 128 0.19 20.80 0.82
C VAL A 128 1.44 21.30 0.11
N PHE A 129 1.26 21.66 -1.15
CA PHE A 129 2.20 22.35 -2.01
C PHE A 129 1.51 23.59 -2.56
N SER A 130 1.49 24.67 -1.77
CA SER A 130 0.79 25.90 -2.14
C SER A 130 1.41 27.11 -1.44
N HIS A 131 1.32 28.28 -2.06
CA HIS A 131 1.63 29.56 -1.42
C HIS A 131 0.45 30.09 -0.58
N ILE A 132 -0.76 29.60 -0.85
CA ILE A 132 -2.00 30.01 -0.18
C ILE A 132 -2.12 29.27 1.16
N PHE A 133 -1.80 27.98 1.16
CA PHE A 133 -1.88 27.12 2.34
C PHE A 133 -0.47 26.83 2.85
N THR A 134 -0.10 27.38 4.00
CA THR A 134 1.25 27.25 4.55
C THR A 134 1.43 26.05 5.49
N HIS A 135 0.33 25.51 6.03
CA HIS A 135 0.37 24.47 7.05
C HIS A 135 -0.61 23.33 6.75
N SER A 136 -0.07 22.13 6.46
CA SER A 136 -0.88 20.94 6.16
C SER A 136 -1.82 20.53 7.29
N LYS A 137 -1.36 20.63 8.55
CA LYS A 137 -2.20 20.33 9.72
C LYS A 137 -3.45 21.20 9.77
N PHE A 138 -3.35 22.46 9.37
CA PHE A 138 -4.49 23.37 9.37
C PHE A 138 -5.55 22.96 8.34
N VAL A 139 -5.12 22.56 7.14
CA VAL A 139 -6.02 22.01 6.12
C VAL A 139 -6.68 20.72 6.63
N ALA A 140 -5.92 19.81 7.24
CA ALA A 140 -6.47 18.59 7.82
C ALA A 140 -7.54 18.88 8.88
N TYR A 141 -7.33 19.87 9.76
CA TYR A 141 -8.32 20.26 10.76
C TYR A 141 -9.59 20.83 10.12
N LYS A 142 -9.47 21.67 9.08
CA LYS A 142 -10.63 22.21 8.38
C LYS A 142 -11.46 21.12 7.71
N VAL A 143 -10.82 20.14 7.08
CA VAL A 143 -11.51 18.97 6.52
C VAL A 143 -12.22 18.18 7.62
N LYS A 144 -11.54 17.95 8.75
CA LYS A 144 -12.09 17.20 9.89
C LYS A 144 -13.33 17.89 10.46
N ASP A 145 -13.25 19.21 10.67
CA ASP A 145 -14.36 19.99 11.21
C ASP A 145 -15.54 20.03 10.21
N ALA A 146 -15.28 20.19 8.92
CA ALA A 146 -16.31 20.16 7.88
C ALA A 146 -17.09 18.84 7.84
N ILE A 147 -16.40 17.69 7.95
CA ILE A 147 -17.03 16.37 8.02
C ILE A 147 -17.86 16.26 9.30
N ALA A 148 -17.28 16.62 10.45
CA ALA A 148 -17.97 16.51 11.73
C ALA A 148 -19.24 17.37 11.77
N ASP A 149 -19.17 18.59 11.22
CA ASP A 149 -20.31 19.51 11.19
C ASP A 149 -21.38 19.05 10.19
N TRP A 150 -21.01 18.46 9.06
CA TRP A 150 -21.97 17.85 8.13
C TRP A 150 -22.82 16.77 8.80
N PHE A 151 -22.18 15.84 9.53
CA PHE A 151 -22.89 14.80 10.28
C PHE A 151 -23.72 15.39 11.42
N ASN A 152 -23.19 16.42 12.10
CA ASN A 152 -23.88 17.07 13.20
C ASN A 152 -25.16 17.79 12.74
N GLU A 153 -25.12 18.47 11.59
CA GLU A 153 -26.30 19.13 11.02
C GLU A 153 -27.35 18.15 10.52
N LYS A 154 -26.92 17.00 9.97
CA LYS A 154 -27.84 16.00 9.40
C LYS A 154 -28.42 15.04 10.45
N TYR A 155 -27.63 14.66 11.46
CA TYR A 155 -27.96 13.58 12.40
C TYR A 155 -27.87 13.97 13.88
N GLU A 156 -27.55 15.23 14.18
CA GLU A 156 -27.31 15.73 15.55
C GLU A 156 -26.23 14.96 16.32
N LYS A 157 -25.33 14.30 15.60
CA LYS A 157 -24.23 13.47 16.12
C LYS A 157 -22.99 13.62 15.27
N ARG A 158 -21.82 13.35 15.87
CA ARG A 158 -20.52 13.42 15.20
C ARG A 158 -19.87 12.03 15.14
N PRO A 159 -19.30 11.62 14.00
CA PRO A 159 -18.45 10.44 13.95
C PRO A 159 -17.17 10.66 14.77
N SER A 160 -16.59 9.56 15.22
CA SER A 160 -15.38 9.61 16.06
C SER A 160 -14.12 9.74 15.20
N VAL A 161 -13.12 10.47 15.70
CA VAL A 161 -11.80 10.58 15.04
C VAL A 161 -10.84 9.64 15.75
N SER A 162 -10.23 8.73 15.00
CA SER A 162 -9.17 7.84 15.52
C SER A 162 -7.91 7.97 14.69
N VAL A 163 -6.84 8.47 15.29
CA VAL A 163 -5.53 8.54 14.63
C VAL A 163 -4.89 7.15 14.50
N THR A 164 -5.27 6.22 15.38
CA THR A 164 -4.73 4.86 15.42
C THR A 164 -5.75 3.90 14.82
N ASN A 165 -5.39 3.26 13.70
CA ASN A 165 -6.24 2.30 12.99
C ASN A 165 -7.68 2.81 12.69
N PRO A 166 -7.84 3.97 12.02
CA PRO A 166 -9.16 4.46 11.61
C PRO A 166 -9.87 3.45 10.71
N ASP A 167 -11.19 3.56 10.63
CA ASP A 167 -11.97 2.78 9.65
C ASP A 167 -11.84 3.38 8.25
N ILE A 168 -11.87 4.71 8.16
CA ILE A 168 -11.66 5.44 6.93
C ILE A 168 -10.47 6.41 7.08
N MET A 169 -9.49 6.25 6.20
CA MET A 169 -8.35 7.16 6.11
C MET A 169 -8.54 8.06 4.88
N LEU A 170 -8.65 9.36 5.11
CA LEU A 170 -8.77 10.36 4.07
C LEU A 170 -7.42 11.03 3.83
N HIS A 171 -7.15 11.33 2.57
CA HIS A 171 -5.96 12.06 2.17
C HIS A 171 -6.35 13.29 1.35
N ILE A 172 -6.04 14.48 1.85
CA ILE A 172 -6.20 15.72 1.10
C ILE A 172 -4.85 16.18 0.53
N HIS A 173 -4.77 16.28 -0.78
CA HIS A 173 -3.63 16.86 -1.48
C HIS A 173 -4.00 18.23 -2.02
N VAL A 174 -3.19 19.24 -1.71
CA VAL A 174 -3.36 20.60 -2.23
C VAL A 174 -2.16 20.96 -3.08
N ALA A 175 -2.36 21.14 -4.39
CA ALA A 175 -1.34 21.62 -5.32
C ALA A 175 -1.77 22.97 -5.88
N HIS A 176 -1.06 24.02 -5.51
CA HIS A 176 -1.46 25.42 -5.73
C HIS A 176 -2.85 25.70 -5.13
N ASN A 177 -3.87 25.88 -5.97
CA ASN A 177 -5.27 26.05 -5.55
C ASN A 177 -6.14 24.83 -5.87
N LYS A 178 -5.56 23.72 -6.38
CA LYS A 178 -6.29 22.48 -6.68
C LYS A 178 -6.22 21.56 -5.48
N CYS A 179 -7.39 21.16 -4.98
CA CYS A 179 -7.56 20.24 -3.87
C CYS A 179 -8.12 18.91 -4.37
N THR A 180 -7.46 17.81 -4.00
CA THR A 180 -7.90 16.46 -4.27
C THR A 180 -8.06 15.72 -2.96
N LEU A 181 -9.30 15.37 -2.63
CA LEU A 181 -9.64 14.51 -1.50
C LEU A 181 -9.76 13.06 -1.99
N SER A 182 -9.05 12.16 -1.33
CA SER A 182 -8.96 10.75 -1.70
C SER A 182 -9.21 9.84 -0.49
N LEU A 183 -9.72 8.64 -0.76
CA LEU A 183 -9.65 7.52 0.19
C LEU A 183 -8.29 6.84 0.09
N ASP A 184 -7.70 6.50 1.22
CA ASP A 184 -6.50 5.67 1.29
C ASP A 184 -6.89 4.21 1.43
N SER A 185 -6.63 3.43 0.38
CA SER A 185 -6.96 1.99 0.36
C SER A 185 -5.90 1.14 1.09
N SER A 186 -4.70 1.67 1.33
CA SER A 186 -3.58 0.94 1.92
C SER A 186 -3.60 0.95 3.45
N GLY A 187 -4.02 2.06 4.07
CA GLY A 187 -4.03 2.21 5.53
C GLY A 187 -2.65 2.56 6.08
N GLU A 188 -1.91 1.61 6.66
CA GLU A 188 -0.48 1.85 6.91
C GLU A 188 0.31 1.90 5.61
N SER A 189 1.37 2.69 5.53
CA SER A 189 2.19 2.74 4.32
C SER A 189 2.72 1.35 3.95
N LEU A 190 2.70 1.05 2.66
CA LEU A 190 3.00 -0.27 2.09
C LEU A 190 4.44 -0.71 2.34
N HIS A 191 5.40 0.20 2.60
CA HIS A 191 6.75 -0.19 3.02
C HIS A 191 6.75 -1.05 4.28
N LYS A 192 5.77 -0.89 5.17
CA LYS A 192 5.56 -1.80 6.30
C LYS A 192 4.98 -3.13 5.80
N ARG A 193 5.84 -4.04 5.36
CA ARG A 193 5.44 -5.36 4.83
C ARG A 193 4.89 -6.30 5.90
N GLY A 194 5.26 -6.10 7.16
CA GLY A 194 4.87 -6.96 8.29
C GLY A 194 5.94 -7.97 8.70
N TYR A 195 6.97 -8.21 7.88
CA TYR A 195 8.03 -9.16 8.24
C TYR A 195 9.05 -8.61 9.26
N ARG A 196 9.17 -7.29 9.41
CA ARG A 196 10.23 -6.68 10.24
C ARG A 196 9.86 -6.73 11.72
N VAL A 197 10.50 -7.64 12.46
CA VAL A 197 10.33 -7.81 13.91
C VAL A 197 11.51 -7.26 14.71
N ALA A 198 12.71 -7.19 14.11
CA ALA A 198 13.91 -6.67 14.74
C ALA A 198 14.51 -5.54 13.90
N GLN A 199 14.77 -4.39 14.52
CA GLN A 199 15.29 -3.19 13.86
C GLN A 199 16.68 -2.83 14.39
N GLY A 200 17.53 -2.33 13.50
CA GLY A 200 18.72 -1.56 13.87
C GLY A 200 18.38 -0.07 13.97
N ASP A 201 19.39 0.78 14.17
CA ASP A 201 19.18 2.21 14.43
C ASP A 201 18.70 2.99 13.18
N ALA A 202 18.99 2.50 11.97
CA ALA A 202 18.61 3.12 10.71
C ALA A 202 18.19 2.07 9.66
N PRO A 203 16.99 1.46 9.78
CA PRO A 203 16.53 0.47 8.83
C PRO A 203 16.22 1.11 7.47
N LEU A 204 16.76 0.52 6.40
CA LEU A 204 16.40 0.89 5.02
C LEU A 204 14.92 0.63 4.78
N ASN A 205 14.24 1.62 4.17
CA ASN A 205 12.85 1.51 3.76
C ASN A 205 12.68 0.40 2.69
N GLU A 206 11.71 -0.48 2.88
CA GLU A 206 11.44 -1.65 2.04
C GLU A 206 11.08 -1.28 0.59
N VAL A 207 10.34 -0.19 0.40
CA VAL A 207 10.02 0.33 -0.95
C VAL A 207 11.29 0.80 -1.66
N LEU A 208 12.19 1.46 -0.92
CA LEU A 208 13.48 1.88 -1.48
C LEU A 208 14.35 0.68 -1.82
N ALA A 209 14.43 -0.30 -0.93
CA ALA A 209 15.20 -1.52 -1.14
C ALA A 209 14.74 -2.28 -2.39
N ALA A 210 13.42 -2.50 -2.54
CA ALA A 210 12.85 -3.13 -3.73
C ALA A 210 13.12 -2.30 -4.99
N GLY A 211 12.94 -0.98 -4.93
CA GLY A 211 13.20 -0.08 -6.06
C GLY A 211 14.67 -0.11 -6.51
N MET A 212 15.62 -0.13 -5.56
CA MET A 212 17.04 -0.27 -5.86
C MET A 212 17.32 -1.57 -6.61
N ILE A 213 16.80 -2.71 -6.13
CA ILE A 213 17.00 -4.02 -6.76
C ILE A 213 16.41 -4.02 -8.17
N LEU A 214 15.16 -3.58 -8.33
CA LEU A 214 14.49 -3.53 -9.64
C LEU A 214 15.25 -2.67 -10.65
N LYS A 215 15.82 -1.53 -10.22
CA LYS A 215 16.65 -0.67 -11.09
C LYS A 215 17.96 -1.32 -11.55
N THR A 216 18.48 -2.31 -10.83
CA THR A 216 19.66 -3.07 -11.33
C THR A 216 19.32 -3.96 -12.52
N GLY A 217 18.03 -4.24 -12.75
CA GLY A 217 17.57 -5.24 -13.71
C GLY A 217 17.70 -6.68 -13.22
N TRP A 218 18.16 -6.91 -11.98
CA TRP A 218 18.23 -8.24 -11.39
C TRP A 218 16.82 -8.82 -11.17
N LYS A 219 16.60 -10.03 -11.69
CA LYS A 219 15.28 -10.71 -11.69
C LYS A 219 15.33 -12.11 -11.07
N GLY A 220 16.41 -12.45 -10.36
CA GLY A 220 16.62 -13.79 -9.80
C GLY A 220 17.46 -14.72 -10.68
N GLU A 221 18.11 -14.18 -11.72
CA GLU A 221 18.79 -14.99 -12.74
C GLU A 221 20.23 -15.38 -12.35
N CYS A 222 20.71 -14.90 -11.20
CA CYS A 222 22.02 -15.21 -10.64
C CYS A 222 22.03 -14.94 -9.12
N ASP A 223 23.15 -15.28 -8.48
CA ASP A 223 23.38 -15.01 -7.06
C ASP A 223 23.27 -13.52 -6.74
N PHE A 224 22.72 -13.20 -5.56
CA PHE A 224 22.63 -11.84 -5.03
C PHE A 224 23.46 -11.74 -3.76
N ILE A 225 24.29 -10.69 -3.65
CA ILE A 225 25.19 -10.51 -2.50
C ILE A 225 25.04 -9.10 -1.95
N ASP A 226 24.77 -8.99 -0.65
CA ASP A 226 24.86 -7.75 0.11
C ASP A 226 25.98 -7.89 1.18
N PRO A 227 27.15 -7.27 0.97
CA PRO A 227 28.29 -7.40 1.87
C PRO A 227 28.17 -6.56 3.16
N MET A 228 27.14 -5.73 3.29
CA MET A 228 26.87 -4.88 4.46
C MET A 228 25.36 -4.86 4.75
N CYS A 229 24.79 -6.06 4.94
CA CYS A 229 23.35 -6.27 4.85
C CYS A 229 22.55 -5.68 6.01
N GLY A 230 23.19 -5.27 7.10
CA GLY A 230 22.52 -4.75 8.28
C GLY A 230 21.43 -5.72 8.76
N SER A 231 20.19 -5.23 8.82
CA SER A 231 19.01 -6.01 9.20
C SER A 231 18.40 -6.90 8.09
N GLY A 232 19.08 -7.03 6.95
CA GLY A 232 18.71 -7.94 5.85
C GLY A 232 17.63 -7.45 4.89
N THR A 233 17.30 -6.14 4.87
CA THR A 233 16.20 -5.61 4.04
C THR A 233 16.37 -5.95 2.55
N LEU A 234 17.56 -5.70 1.97
CA LEU A 234 17.82 -5.99 0.56
C LEU A 234 17.74 -7.49 0.25
N LEU A 235 18.24 -8.33 1.15
CA LEU A 235 18.18 -9.79 1.00
C LEU A 235 16.74 -10.31 0.97
N ILE A 236 15.89 -9.79 1.86
CA ILE A 236 14.48 -10.18 1.95
C ILE A 236 13.72 -9.73 0.71
N GLU A 237 13.86 -8.47 0.30
CA GLU A 237 13.19 -7.96 -0.91
C GLU A 237 13.69 -8.68 -2.17
N ALA A 238 15.00 -8.98 -2.27
CA ALA A 238 15.56 -9.77 -3.37
C ALA A 238 14.95 -11.18 -3.42
N ALA A 239 14.84 -11.85 -2.27
CA ALA A 239 14.23 -13.18 -2.19
C ALA A 239 12.76 -13.16 -2.57
N MET A 240 12.00 -12.17 -2.09
CA MET A 240 10.59 -12.01 -2.44
C MET A 240 10.40 -11.71 -3.94
N ILE A 241 11.29 -10.93 -4.56
CA ILE A 241 11.29 -10.68 -6.01
C ILE A 241 11.57 -11.98 -6.77
N ALA A 242 12.64 -12.68 -6.43
CA ALA A 242 13.08 -13.89 -7.15
C ALA A 242 12.07 -15.03 -7.05
N LEU A 243 11.45 -15.22 -5.89
CA LEU A 243 10.41 -16.24 -5.66
C LEU A 243 9.02 -15.81 -6.16
N GLY A 244 8.86 -14.56 -6.62
CA GLY A 244 7.56 -14.04 -7.05
C GLY A 244 6.55 -13.83 -5.91
N ILE A 245 7.01 -13.74 -4.66
CA ILE A 245 6.17 -13.56 -3.47
C ILE A 245 5.66 -12.11 -3.40
N PRO A 246 4.34 -11.87 -3.32
CA PRO A 246 3.79 -10.52 -3.20
C PRO A 246 4.25 -9.80 -1.92
N PRO A 247 4.65 -8.52 -2.00
CA PRO A 247 5.09 -7.75 -0.83
C PRO A 247 4.01 -7.59 0.26
N GLY A 248 2.73 -7.62 -0.12
CA GLY A 248 1.60 -7.45 0.79
C GLY A 248 1.25 -8.68 1.62
N ILE A 249 1.88 -9.85 1.38
CA ILE A 249 1.42 -11.12 1.95
C ILE A 249 1.53 -11.19 3.48
N HIS A 250 2.52 -10.53 4.08
CA HIS A 250 2.72 -10.55 5.54
C HIS A 250 1.97 -9.42 6.28
N ARG A 251 1.22 -8.58 5.56
CA ARG A 251 0.42 -7.53 6.19
C ARG A 251 -0.79 -8.15 6.86
N THR A 252 -1.17 -7.59 8.01
CA THR A 252 -2.35 -8.05 8.75
C THR A 252 -3.65 -7.63 8.09
N ASN A 253 -3.66 -6.46 7.45
CA ASN A 253 -4.84 -5.89 6.81
C ASN A 253 -4.46 -4.71 5.89
N PHE A 254 -5.40 -4.36 5.02
CA PHE A 254 -5.45 -3.12 4.25
C PHE A 254 -6.65 -2.28 4.68
N ALA A 255 -6.65 -0.97 4.37
CA ALA A 255 -7.75 -0.09 4.78
C ALA A 255 -9.04 -0.36 3.99
N PHE A 256 -8.93 -0.77 2.72
CA PHE A 256 -10.12 -1.07 1.90
C PHE A 256 -10.97 -2.21 2.46
N GLU A 257 -10.43 -3.08 3.33
CA GLU A 257 -11.17 -4.19 3.94
C GLU A 257 -12.28 -3.70 4.88
N LYS A 258 -12.21 -2.44 5.33
CA LYS A 258 -13.21 -1.81 6.19
C LYS A 258 -14.24 -0.98 5.41
N TRP A 259 -14.09 -0.85 4.10
CA TRP A 259 -14.99 -0.03 3.29
C TRP A 259 -16.34 -0.73 3.12
N SER A 260 -17.41 0.06 3.00
CA SER A 260 -18.78 -0.45 2.85
C SER A 260 -18.97 -1.33 1.61
N ASP A 261 -18.16 -1.13 0.58
CA ASP A 261 -18.20 -1.87 -0.68
C ASP A 261 -17.08 -2.93 -0.79
N PHE A 262 -16.47 -3.34 0.32
CA PHE A 262 -15.44 -4.38 0.33
C PHE A 262 -15.99 -5.71 -0.21
N ASP A 263 -15.28 -6.26 -1.21
CA ASP A 263 -15.60 -7.56 -1.80
C ASP A 263 -14.59 -8.61 -1.31
N SER A 264 -15.00 -9.38 -0.30
CA SER A 264 -14.14 -10.37 0.35
C SER A 264 -13.76 -11.53 -0.57
N ASP A 265 -14.65 -11.95 -1.46
CA ASP A 265 -14.44 -13.09 -2.35
C ASP A 265 -13.46 -12.71 -3.46
N LEU A 266 -13.62 -11.52 -4.03
CA LEU A 266 -12.67 -10.94 -4.98
C LEU A 266 -11.29 -10.76 -4.34
N PHE A 267 -11.23 -10.20 -3.12
CA PHE A 267 -9.96 -10.03 -2.43
C PHE A 267 -9.30 -11.36 -2.10
N SER A 268 -10.06 -12.34 -1.60
CA SER A 268 -9.56 -13.70 -1.34
C SER A 268 -8.96 -14.34 -2.58
N THR A 269 -9.60 -14.16 -3.74
CA THR A 269 -9.09 -14.65 -5.02
C THR A 269 -7.74 -14.01 -5.38
N ILE A 270 -7.59 -12.71 -5.15
CA ILE A 270 -6.34 -11.96 -5.43
C ILE A 270 -5.24 -12.30 -4.43
N TYR A 271 -5.58 -12.39 -3.14
CA TYR A 271 -4.61 -12.63 -2.07
C TYR A 271 -4.02 -14.04 -2.14
N ASN A 272 -4.82 -15.03 -2.56
CA ASN A 272 -4.39 -16.42 -2.73
C ASN A 272 -3.89 -16.73 -4.16
N ASP A 273 -3.68 -15.72 -5.01
CA ASP A 273 -3.15 -15.93 -6.36
C ASP A 273 -1.63 -16.17 -6.33
N GLU A 274 -1.25 -17.44 -6.43
CA GLU A 274 0.14 -17.89 -6.50
C GLU A 274 0.66 -18.04 -7.94
N SER A 275 -0.08 -17.59 -8.96
CA SER A 275 0.30 -17.75 -10.38
C SER A 275 1.65 -17.12 -10.74
N LYS A 276 2.15 -16.20 -9.92
CA LYS A 276 3.44 -15.52 -10.08
C LYS A 276 4.58 -16.18 -9.31
N ALA A 277 4.32 -17.19 -8.48
CA ALA A 277 5.32 -17.91 -7.70
C ALA A 277 6.33 -18.62 -8.63
N ARG A 278 7.60 -18.63 -8.23
CA ARG A 278 8.71 -19.18 -9.03
C ARG A 278 9.68 -19.95 -8.16
N GLU A 279 10.36 -20.90 -8.79
CA GLU A 279 11.55 -21.49 -8.19
C GLU A 279 12.75 -20.54 -8.33
N PHE A 280 13.59 -20.53 -7.31
CA PHE A 280 14.85 -19.80 -7.29
C PHE A 280 15.96 -20.74 -6.86
N THR A 281 16.91 -20.98 -7.76
CA THR A 281 17.98 -22.00 -7.60
C THR A 281 19.35 -21.40 -7.26
N HIS A 282 19.43 -20.07 -7.18
CA HIS A 282 20.64 -19.33 -6.86
C HIS A 282 20.70 -18.97 -5.37
N ARG A 283 21.81 -18.35 -4.95
CA ARG A 283 22.05 -17.98 -3.55
C ARG A 283 21.81 -16.49 -3.32
N ILE A 284 21.20 -16.17 -2.19
CA ILE A 284 21.14 -14.81 -1.64
C ILE A 284 22.02 -14.79 -0.40
N MET A 285 23.09 -14.00 -0.42
CA MET A 285 24.13 -14.00 0.61
C MET A 285 24.26 -12.62 1.24
N GLY A 286 24.23 -12.59 2.57
CA GLY A 286 24.37 -11.39 3.39
C GLY A 286 25.55 -11.47 4.32
N PHE A 287 26.31 -10.39 4.42
CA PHE A 287 27.40 -10.24 5.37
C PHE A 287 27.30 -8.90 6.08
N ASP A 288 27.73 -8.85 7.34
CA ASP A 288 27.83 -7.62 8.11
C ASP A 288 28.88 -7.84 9.20
N ILE A 289 29.62 -6.78 9.55
CA ILE A 289 30.62 -6.84 10.62
C ILE A 289 29.96 -6.94 12.00
N SER A 290 28.71 -6.49 12.14
CA SER A 290 27.96 -6.46 13.39
C SER A 290 27.20 -7.77 13.61
N PRO A 291 27.55 -8.57 14.64
CA PRO A 291 26.80 -9.79 14.96
C PRO A 291 25.34 -9.50 15.34
N LYS A 292 25.06 -8.33 15.92
CA LYS A 292 23.70 -7.88 16.25
C LYS A 292 22.88 -7.64 14.97
N ALA A 293 23.48 -7.09 13.93
CA ALA A 293 22.83 -6.87 12.65
C ALA A 293 22.47 -8.21 11.98
N ILE A 294 23.42 -9.15 11.93
CA ILE A 294 23.20 -10.51 11.43
C ILE A 294 22.07 -11.21 12.19
N ALA A 295 22.07 -11.17 13.53
CA ALA A 295 21.00 -11.77 14.33
C ALA A 295 19.62 -11.14 14.05
N ASN A 296 19.57 -9.83 13.76
CA ASN A 296 18.33 -9.16 13.34
C ASN A 296 17.91 -9.59 11.93
N ALA A 297 18.84 -9.72 10.99
CA ALA A 297 18.58 -10.21 9.65
C ALA A 297 18.00 -11.63 9.67
N GLU A 298 18.59 -12.56 10.43
CA GLU A 298 18.07 -13.93 10.58
C GLU A 298 16.65 -13.97 11.13
N LYS A 299 16.34 -13.12 12.12
CA LYS A 299 14.98 -13.00 12.67
C LYS A 299 13.99 -12.48 11.63
N ASN A 300 14.36 -11.45 10.88
CA ASN A 300 13.49 -10.86 9.85
C ASN A 300 13.28 -11.83 8.67
N VAL A 301 14.33 -12.53 8.21
CA VAL A 301 14.24 -13.57 7.17
C VAL A 301 13.31 -14.70 7.60
N LYS A 302 13.44 -15.17 8.84
CA LYS A 302 12.53 -16.17 9.40
C LYS A 302 11.08 -15.67 9.42
N ASN A 303 10.85 -14.43 9.83
CA ASN A 303 9.51 -13.87 9.92
C ASN A 303 8.89 -13.56 8.54
N ALA A 304 9.73 -13.32 7.53
CA ALA A 304 9.32 -13.24 6.12
C ALA A 304 9.00 -14.63 5.52
N GLY A 305 9.09 -15.73 6.29
CA GLY A 305 8.85 -17.08 5.77
C GLY A 305 9.92 -17.57 4.79
N LEU A 306 11.07 -16.89 4.71
CA LEU A 306 12.15 -17.17 3.76
C LEU A 306 13.22 -18.11 4.33
N LYS A 307 12.94 -18.77 5.45
CA LYS A 307 13.90 -19.68 6.09
C LYS A 307 14.03 -20.96 5.27
N LYS A 308 15.15 -21.12 4.57
CA LYS A 308 15.73 -22.40 4.16
C LYS A 308 17.20 -22.38 4.55
#